data_AF-A0A4Y2PIV3-F1
#
_entry.id   AF-A0A4Y2PIV3-F1
#
_cell.length_a   1.000
_cell.length_b   1.000
_cell.length_c   1.000
_cell.angle_alpha   90.00
_cell.angle_beta   90.00
_cell.angle_gamma   90.00
#
_symmetry.space_group_name_H-M   'P 1'
#
loop_
_entity.id
_entity.type
_entity.pdbx_description
1 polymer ?
#
loop_
_entity_poly.entity_id
_entity_poly.type
_entity_poly.pdbx_seq_one_letter_code
_entity_poly.pdbx_strand_id
1 'polypeptide(L)'
;ASLTELNLEHNLYVGGVPNLEMVNPGAGVKAGLDGAIQRITVNGDIWDRLMARAIWSHGVRRYRGPPCDETSECLNEGVCIPQLNVPLCRCPLYFWGSKCEKSES
;
A
#
# COMPACT_ATOMS: atom_id res chain seq x y z
N ALA A 1 -4.38 -27.31 30.38
CA ALA A 1 -4.62 -27.60 28.95
C ALA A 1 -3.95 -26.49 28.15
N SER A 2 -3.01 -26.83 27.27
CA SER A 2 -2.42 -25.85 26.34
C SER A 2 -3.41 -25.66 25.19
N LEU A 3 -3.80 -24.42 24.91
CA LEU A 3 -4.56 -24.08 23.72
C LEU A 3 -3.60 -24.12 22.53
N THR A 4 -3.50 -25.27 21.86
CA THR A 4 -2.61 -25.48 20.71
C THR A 4 -3.24 -25.08 19.37
N GLU A 5 -4.51 -24.70 19.37
CA GLU A 5 -5.27 -24.39 18.16
C GLU A 5 -6.05 -23.10 18.32
N LEU A 6 -5.92 -22.24 17.31
CA LEU A 6 -6.72 -21.04 17.16
C LEU A 6 -7.79 -21.34 16.12
N ASN A 7 -9.03 -21.60 16.56
CA ASN A 7 -10.15 -21.77 15.66
C ASN A 7 -10.70 -20.38 15.29
N LEU A 8 -10.44 -19.91 14.07
CA LEU A 8 -10.95 -18.63 13.58
C LEU A 8 -12.29 -18.88 12.89
N GLU A 9 -13.40 -18.68 13.61
CA GLU A 9 -14.75 -18.75 13.01
C GLU A 9 -14.99 -17.64 11.97
N HIS A 10 -14.13 -16.62 11.93
CA HIS A 10 -14.29 -15.44 11.10
C HIS A 10 -13.42 -15.50 9.84
N ASN A 11 -13.85 -14.81 8.78
CA ASN A 11 -13.06 -14.65 7.56
C ASN A 11 -11.67 -14.03 7.85
N LEU A 12 -10.67 -14.42 7.06
CA LEU A 12 -9.37 -13.76 7.05
C LEU A 12 -9.48 -12.41 6.33
N TYR A 13 -9.18 -11.33 7.05
CA TYR A 13 -9.12 -9.97 6.52
C TYR A 13 -7.68 -9.55 6.25
N VAL A 14 -7.45 -8.92 5.09
CA VAL A 14 -6.12 -8.46 4.68
C VAL A 14 -6.20 -6.98 4.32
N GLY A 15 -5.30 -6.18 4.90
CA GLY A 15 -5.22 -4.74 4.68
C GLY A 15 -6.27 -3.91 5.43
N GLY A 16 -7.34 -4.51 5.93
CA GLY A 16 -8.32 -3.81 6.77
C GLY A 16 -9.53 -4.67 7.05
N VAL A 17 -10.40 -4.20 7.94
CA VAL A 17 -11.69 -4.85 8.28
C VAL A 17 -12.86 -3.95 7.88
N PRO A 18 -14.07 -4.50 7.69
CA PRO A 18 -15.26 -3.70 7.33
C PRO A 18 -15.65 -2.67 8.40
N ASN A 19 -15.43 -3.01 9.68
CA ASN A 19 -15.67 -2.12 10.82
C ASN A 19 -14.56 -2.32 11.87
N LEU A 20 -13.92 -1.23 12.31
CA LEU A 20 -12.85 -1.27 13.32
C LEU A 20 -13.34 -1.77 14.70
N GLU A 21 -14.64 -1.71 14.98
CA GLU A 21 -15.24 -2.28 16.20
C GLU A 21 -15.09 -3.81 16.27
N MET A 22 -14.82 -4.48 15.13
CA MET A 22 -14.53 -5.91 15.07
C MET A 22 -13.11 -6.25 15.57
N VAL A 23 -12.25 -5.25 15.74
CA VAL A 23 -10.87 -5.43 16.17
C VAL A 23 -10.79 -5.24 17.67
N ASN A 24 -10.02 -6.10 18.34
CA ASN A 24 -9.73 -5.92 19.76
C ASN A 24 -9.07 -4.54 19.98
N PRO A 25 -9.62 -3.67 20.84
CA PRO A 25 -9.05 -2.34 21.09
C PRO A 25 -7.59 -2.35 21.56
N GLY A 26 -7.17 -3.41 22.25
CA GLY A 26 -5.79 -3.63 22.69
C GLY A 26 -4.80 -3.89 21.54
N ALA A 27 -5.28 -4.22 20.34
CA ALA A 27 -4.42 -4.39 19.16
C ALA A 27 -3.89 -3.05 18.60
N GLY A 28 -4.45 -1.92 19.03
CA GLY A 28 -3.97 -0.58 18.62
C GLY A 28 -4.18 -0.25 17.14
N VAL A 29 -5.04 -1.01 16.44
CA VAL A 29 -5.36 -0.76 15.03
C VAL A 29 -6.23 0.49 14.92
N LYS A 30 -5.74 1.50 14.19
CA LYS A 30 -6.43 2.79 13.97
C LYS A 30 -6.85 3.02 12.53
N ALA A 31 -6.19 2.34 11.59
CA ALA A 31 -6.44 2.47 10.16
C ALA A 31 -6.04 1.16 9.46
N GLY A 32 -6.56 0.97 8.25
CA GLY A 32 -6.10 -0.08 7.35
C GLY A 32 -4.73 0.21 6.75
N LEU A 33 -4.18 -0.77 6.05
CA LEU A 33 -2.97 -0.66 5.26
C LEU A 33 -3.22 0.23 4.03
N ASP A 34 -2.50 1.34 3.95
CA ASP A 34 -2.27 2.07 2.69
C ASP A 34 -0.92 1.65 2.13
N GLY A 35 -0.93 0.77 1.12
CA GLY A 35 0.30 0.25 0.55
C GLY A 35 0.14 -0.89 -0.43
N ALA A 36 1.25 -1.58 -0.70
CA ALA A 36 1.30 -2.73 -1.58
C ALA A 36 1.69 -4.00 -0.80
N ILE A 37 0.96 -5.09 -1.04
CA ILE A 37 1.28 -6.41 -0.50
C ILE A 37 1.90 -7.23 -1.62
N GLN A 38 3.14 -7.69 -1.42
CA GLN A 38 3.86 -8.49 -2.41
C GLN A 38 3.59 -9.98 -2.28
N ARG A 39 3.46 -10.49 -1.04
CA ARG A 39 3.31 -11.91 -0.75
C ARG A 39 2.52 -12.14 0.52
N ILE A 40 1.63 -13.14 0.48
CA ILE A 40 0.93 -13.66 1.65
C ILE A 40 1.19 -15.16 1.72
N THR A 41 1.54 -15.64 2.91
CA THR A 41 1.69 -17.07 3.20
C THR A 41 0.81 -17.38 4.40
N VAL A 42 -0.14 -18.30 4.23
CA VAL A 42 -1.06 -18.74 5.29
C VAL A 42 -0.81 -20.23 5.53
N ASN A 43 -0.43 -20.60 6.75
CA ASN A 43 -0.16 -21.99 7.13
C ASN A 43 0.87 -22.71 6.23
N GLY A 44 1.85 -21.97 5.70
CA GLY A 44 2.88 -22.50 4.79
C GLY A 44 2.51 -22.41 3.30
N ASP A 45 1.24 -22.19 2.97
CA ASP A 45 0.79 -22.05 1.58
C ASP A 45 0.90 -20.61 1.09
N ILE A 46 1.53 -20.44 -0.08
CA ILE A 46 1.57 -19.14 -0.75
C ILE A 46 0.21 -18.87 -1.38
N TRP A 47 -0.41 -17.77 -0.95
CA TRP A 47 -1.68 -17.30 -1.52
C TRP A 47 -1.41 -16.33 -2.65
N ASP A 48 -1.38 -16.87 -3.86
CA ASP A 48 -1.27 -16.12 -5.11
C ASP A 48 -2.63 -15.57 -5.56
N ARG A 49 -2.62 -14.63 -6.51
CA ARG A 49 -3.84 -14.10 -7.17
C ARG A 49 -4.92 -13.66 -6.15
N LEU A 50 -4.49 -12.92 -5.12
CA LEU A 50 -5.33 -12.51 -3.98
C LEU A 50 -6.68 -11.89 -4.39
N MET A 51 -6.71 -11.06 -5.44
CA MET A 51 -7.96 -10.46 -5.92
C MET A 51 -8.97 -11.48 -6.43
N ALA A 52 -8.53 -12.62 -6.99
CA ALA A 52 -9.41 -13.69 -7.43
C ALA A 52 -9.86 -14.62 -6.28
N ARG A 53 -9.08 -14.69 -5.20
CA ARG A 53 -9.42 -15.45 -3.98
C ARG A 53 -10.33 -14.68 -3.03
N ALA A 54 -10.37 -13.36 -3.13
CA ALA A 54 -11.12 -12.50 -2.24
C ALA A 54 -12.63 -12.70 -2.40
N ILE A 55 -13.33 -12.96 -1.29
CA ILE A 55 -14.80 -12.96 -1.23
C ILE A 55 -15.33 -11.52 -1.38
N TRP A 56 -14.59 -10.55 -0.85
CA TRP A 56 -14.88 -9.12 -0.94
C TRP A 56 -13.59 -8.30 -0.95
N SER A 57 -13.60 -7.15 -1.65
CA SER A 57 -12.48 -6.21 -1.66
C SER A 57 -12.96 -4.77 -1.84
N HIS A 58 -12.21 -3.82 -1.29
CA HIS A 58 -12.49 -2.39 -1.42
C HIS A 58 -11.17 -1.61 -1.55
N GLY A 59 -11.10 -0.70 -2.55
CA GLY A 59 -9.90 0.12 -2.77
C GLY A 59 -8.65 -0.64 -3.21
N VAL A 60 -8.75 -1.94 -3.51
CA VAL A 60 -7.61 -2.79 -3.90
C VAL A 60 -7.45 -2.78 -5.42
N ARG A 61 -6.20 -2.63 -5.87
CA ARG A 61 -5.83 -2.77 -7.27
C ARG A 61 -4.46 -3.39 -7.40
N ARG A 62 -4.16 -3.91 -8.59
CA ARG A 62 -2.81 -4.40 -8.91
C ARG A 62 -1.81 -3.25 -8.78
N TYR A 63 -0.81 -3.45 -7.94
CA TYR A 63 0.37 -2.59 -7.89
C TYR A 63 1.17 -2.77 -9.18
N ARG A 64 1.38 -1.68 -9.93
CA ARG A 64 2.08 -1.72 -11.23
C ARG A 64 3.59 -1.51 -11.12
N GLY A 65 4.11 -1.38 -9.90
CA GLY A 65 5.50 -1.05 -9.65
C GLY A 65 5.66 0.38 -9.14
N PRO A 66 6.90 0.78 -8.81
CA PRO A 66 7.18 2.13 -8.37
C PRO A 66 6.83 3.13 -9.50
N PRO A 67 6.23 4.28 -9.17
CA PRO A 67 5.65 5.20 -10.14
C PRO A 67 6.71 5.99 -10.92
N CYS A 68 7.97 5.97 -10.49
CA CYS A 68 9.09 6.57 -11.23
C CYS A 68 9.52 5.68 -12.40
N ASP A 69 8.67 5.60 -13.43
CA ASP A 69 9.00 5.03 -14.73
C ASP A 69 9.42 6.12 -15.73
N GLU A 70 9.63 5.74 -16.99
CA GLU A 70 10.02 6.65 -18.07
C GLU A 70 8.99 7.77 -18.35
N THR A 71 7.75 7.65 -17.84
CA THR A 71 6.70 8.66 -17.99
C THR A 71 6.68 9.69 -16.85
N SER A 72 7.41 9.41 -15.76
CA SER A 72 7.52 10.33 -14.62
C SER A 72 8.51 11.44 -14.88
N GLU A 73 8.00 12.51 -15.47
CA GLU A 73 8.79 13.69 -15.84
C GLU A 73 8.91 14.67 -14.65
N CYS A 74 9.99 14.55 -13.88
CA CYS A 74 10.49 15.66 -13.08
C CYS A 74 11.39 16.53 -13.96
N LEU A 75 11.07 17.82 -14.07
CA LEU A 75 11.80 18.79 -14.88
C LEU A 75 12.99 19.37 -14.12
N ASN A 76 13.86 20.10 -14.83
CA ASN A 76 14.97 20.85 -14.26
C ASN A 76 15.86 20.01 -13.33
N GLU A 77 16.21 18.79 -13.76
CA GLU A 77 17.04 17.84 -13.01
C GLU A 77 16.42 17.40 -11.66
N GLY A 78 15.11 17.55 -11.51
CA GLY A 78 14.36 17.02 -10.36
C GLY A 78 14.49 15.51 -10.24
N VAL A 79 14.61 15.02 -9.00
CA VAL A 79 14.70 13.58 -8.72
C VAL A 79 13.32 13.02 -8.45
N CYS A 80 12.89 12.04 -9.25
CA CYS A 80 11.65 11.32 -8.98
C CYS A 80 11.80 10.42 -7.74
N ILE A 81 10.88 10.57 -6.80
CA ILE A 81 10.76 9.80 -5.57
C ILE A 81 9.48 8.97 -5.66
N PRO A 82 9.58 7.63 -5.67
CA PRO A 82 8.40 6.79 -5.72
C PRO A 82 7.70 6.74 -4.35
N GLN A 83 6.45 7.20 -4.29
CA GLN A 83 5.60 7.05 -3.09
C GLN A 83 4.40 6.16 -3.41
N LEU A 84 4.47 4.88 -3.03
CA LEU A 84 3.49 3.86 -3.42
C LEU A 84 3.22 3.90 -4.93
N ASN A 85 2.07 4.42 -5.36
CA ASN A 85 1.67 4.54 -6.75
C ASN A 85 1.69 5.99 -7.26
N VAL A 86 2.23 6.92 -6.47
CA VAL A 86 2.30 8.37 -6.74
C VAL A 86 3.77 8.75 -6.95
N PRO A 87 4.14 9.28 -8.12
CA PRO A 87 5.46 9.84 -8.32
C PRO A 87 5.51 11.23 -7.70
N LEU A 88 6.53 11.50 -6.88
CA LEU A 88 6.81 12.83 -6.33
C LEU A 88 8.12 13.35 -6.88
N CYS A 89 8.20 14.65 -7.16
CA CYS A 89 9.46 15.26 -7.57
C CYS A 89 10.12 15.99 -6.41
N ARG A 90 11.38 15.65 -6.15
CA ARG A 90 12.25 16.43 -5.27
C ARG A 90 13.01 17.45 -6.12
N CYS A 91 12.62 18.71 -6.00
CA CYS A 91 13.18 19.79 -6.81
C CYS A 91 14.54 20.26 -6.29
N PRO A 92 15.45 20.65 -7.20
CA PRO A 92 16.69 21.33 -6.84
C PRO A 92 16.41 22.77 -6.38
N LEU A 93 17.45 23.43 -5.88
CA LEU A 93 17.36 24.84 -5.46
C LEU A 93 16.85 25.72 -6.60
N TYR A 94 16.04 26.73 -6.25
CA TYR A 94 15.41 27.69 -7.17
C TYR A 94 14.32 27.13 -8.10
N PHE A 95 13.98 25.84 -8.00
CA PHE A 95 12.86 25.23 -8.72
C PHE A 95 11.77 24.71 -7.79
N TRP A 96 10.52 24.75 -8.24
CA TRP A 96 9.36 24.27 -7.49
C TRP A 96 8.20 23.89 -8.41
N GLY A 97 7.11 23.39 -7.82
CA GLY A 97 5.97 22.81 -8.53
C GLY A 97 5.94 21.29 -8.38
N SER A 98 4.86 20.65 -8.81
CA SER A 98 4.70 19.20 -8.66
C SER A 98 5.68 18.41 -9.54
N LYS A 99 6.15 19.02 -10.62
CA LYS A 99 7.14 18.48 -11.55
C LYS A 99 8.41 19.34 -11.61
N CYS A 100 8.63 20.23 -10.65
CA CYS A 100 9.75 21.19 -10.68
C CYS A 100 9.72 22.11 -11.91
N GLU A 101 8.54 22.42 -12.44
CA GLU A 101 8.34 23.15 -13.69
C GLU A 101 8.47 24.67 -13.56
N LYS A 102 8.53 25.18 -12.33
CA LYS A 102 8.61 26.61 -12.04
C LYS A 102 9.99 26.96 -11.50
N SER A 103 10.47 28.15 -11.84
CA SER A 103 11.72 28.71 -11.31
C SER A 103 11.45 30.05 -10.63
N GLU A 104 12.21 30.36 -9.60
CA GLU A 104 12.33 31.72 -9.08
C GLU A 104 13.38 32.45 -9.94
N SER A 105 12.96 33.54 -10.60
CA SER A 105 13.80 34.36 -11.49
C SER A 105 14.66 35.36 -10.72
#